data_AF-A0A1I0TP10-F1
#
_entry.id   AF-A0A1I0TP10-F1
#
_cell.length_a   1.000
_cell.length_b   1.000
_cell.length_c   1.000
_cell.angle_alpha   90.00
_cell.angle_beta   90.00
_cell.angle_gamma   90.00
#
_symmetry.space_group_name_H-M   'P 1'
#
loop_
_entity.id
_entity.type
_entity.pdbx_description
1 polymer ?
#
loop_
_entity_poly.entity_id
_entity_poly.type
_entity_poly.pdbx_seq_one_letter_code
_entity_poly.pdbx_strand_id
1 'polypeptide(L)'
;MKVLDSPVLESVRPFISDNTEQLYQSLNEHQAFYMFDNMILTKLRKQISNLPLLLQAFHQSPVFLIPDVVLEESFRNIPTKERYNDYYFELFQQLSAKKQLYIISMETIYQLLAKGMTKKQYIFDAMKQLALEAFRVNRDIINNLERCELSSFSDLPKFRQIILHNGNNAGERFICFFALLLVHQYYGPAYICSDDGKGVYTMYSTFVNNESLFRMLGVDDFLMLKEQYILLSYDCILQLSIKNTELSSEEIYAFVQSSGRNESRKVIYSLDGQSFHTEIKNANFAKWIEEGKIEIFF
;
A
#
# COMPACT_ATOMS: atom_id res chain seq x y z
N MET A 1 -14.47 -16.21 -9.62
CA MET A 1 -15.05 -14.93 -10.08
C MET A 1 -14.02 -13.87 -9.78
N LYS A 2 -13.59 -13.06 -10.76
CA LYS A 2 -12.63 -11.99 -10.47
C LYS A 2 -13.34 -10.95 -9.61
N VAL A 3 -12.61 -10.29 -8.73
CA VAL A 3 -13.16 -9.26 -7.84
C VAL A 3 -13.88 -8.16 -8.62
N LEU A 4 -13.29 -7.71 -9.74
CA LEU A 4 -13.90 -6.71 -10.60
C LEU A 4 -15.23 -7.14 -11.22
N ASP A 5 -15.49 -8.44 -11.38
CA ASP A 5 -16.76 -8.95 -11.94
C ASP A 5 -17.95 -8.74 -10.99
N SER A 6 -17.69 -8.41 -9.73
CA SER A 6 -18.73 -8.12 -8.74
C SER A 6 -19.69 -7.04 -9.25
N PRO A 7 -21.03 -7.26 -9.18
CA PRO A 7 -22.02 -6.25 -9.53
C PRO A 7 -21.91 -4.96 -8.70
N VAL A 8 -21.37 -5.05 -7.48
CA VAL A 8 -21.20 -3.89 -6.60
C VAL A 8 -20.14 -2.92 -7.15
N LEU A 9 -19.13 -3.45 -7.84
CA LEU A 9 -18.02 -2.66 -8.39
C LEU A 9 -18.28 -2.15 -9.82
N GLU A 10 -19.44 -2.46 -10.41
CA GLU A 10 -19.74 -2.18 -11.81
C GLU A 10 -19.52 -0.71 -12.19
N SER A 11 -19.86 0.23 -11.31
CA SER A 11 -19.72 1.66 -11.59
C SER A 11 -18.28 2.18 -11.51
N VAL A 12 -17.41 1.54 -10.73
CA VAL A 12 -16.00 1.94 -10.60
C VAL A 12 -15.07 1.15 -11.51
N ARG A 13 -15.53 0.00 -12.02
CA ARG A 13 -14.79 -0.88 -12.93
C ARG A 13 -14.15 -0.13 -14.13
N PRO A 14 -14.81 0.85 -14.79
CA PRO A 14 -14.19 1.57 -15.91
C PRO A 14 -12.91 2.33 -15.55
N PHE A 15 -12.69 2.62 -14.26
CA PHE A 15 -11.55 3.39 -13.77
C PHE A 15 -10.37 2.51 -13.32
N ILE A 16 -10.56 1.19 -13.25
CA ILE A 16 -9.58 0.24 -12.70
C ILE A 16 -9.24 -0.81 -13.75
N SER A 17 -7.96 -0.95 -14.08
CA SER A 17 -7.47 -1.93 -15.04
C SER A 17 -7.05 -3.23 -14.35
N ASP A 18 -7.42 -4.39 -14.92
CA ASP A 18 -6.84 -5.70 -14.60
C ASP A 18 -5.89 -6.21 -15.71
N ASN A 19 -5.44 -5.32 -16.59
CA ASN A 19 -4.53 -5.66 -17.68
C ASN A 19 -3.09 -5.83 -17.16
N THR A 20 -2.71 -7.07 -16.87
CA THR A 20 -1.37 -7.42 -16.38
C THR A 20 -0.25 -7.05 -17.36
N GLU A 21 -0.48 -7.09 -18.69
CA GLU A 21 0.55 -6.74 -19.67
C GLU A 21 0.87 -5.25 -19.65
N GLN A 22 -0.16 -4.40 -19.58
CA GLN A 22 0.02 -2.96 -19.41
C GLN A 22 0.66 -2.64 -18.05
N LEU A 23 0.23 -3.31 -16.98
CA LEU A 23 0.82 -3.15 -15.66
C LEU A 23 2.33 -3.44 -15.69
N TYR A 24 2.74 -4.56 -16.30
CA TYR A 24 4.14 -4.91 -16.44
C TYR A 24 4.95 -3.83 -17.17
N GLN A 25 4.40 -3.24 -18.24
CA GLN A 25 5.06 -2.16 -18.98
C GLN A 25 5.17 -0.86 -18.17
N SER A 26 4.27 -0.64 -17.22
CA SER A 26 4.25 0.53 -16.33
C SER A 26 5.14 0.37 -15.09
N LEU A 27 5.68 -0.83 -14.81
CA LEU A 27 6.55 -1.11 -13.66
C LEU A 27 8.02 -1.24 -14.11
N ASN A 28 8.93 -0.59 -13.39
CA ASN A 28 10.38 -0.73 -13.58
C ASN A 28 11.14 -0.37 -12.28
N GLU A 29 12.46 -0.54 -12.30
CA GLU A 29 13.37 -0.32 -11.15
C GLU A 29 13.58 1.13 -10.74
N HIS A 30 13.10 2.09 -11.52
CA HIS A 30 13.26 3.51 -11.27
C HIS A 30 11.93 4.23 -11.04
N GLN A 31 10.82 3.52 -11.19
CA GLN A 31 9.50 4.10 -11.11
C GLN A 31 8.81 3.61 -9.86
N ALA A 32 8.51 4.57 -8.98
CA ALA A 32 7.72 4.33 -7.80
C ALA A 32 6.36 3.70 -8.15
N PHE A 33 5.70 3.09 -7.18
CA PHE A 33 4.26 2.80 -7.26
C PHE A 33 3.66 2.92 -5.87
N TYR A 34 2.36 3.21 -5.80
CA TYR A 34 1.66 3.37 -4.52
C TYR A 34 0.59 2.30 -4.36
N MET A 35 0.67 1.53 -3.30
CA MET A 35 -0.34 0.54 -2.91
C MET A 35 -1.27 1.13 -1.85
N PHE A 36 -2.58 1.12 -2.10
CA PHE A 36 -3.56 1.61 -1.12
C PHE A 36 -4.23 0.48 -0.35
N ASP A 37 -4.36 0.67 0.97
CA ASP A 37 -5.29 -0.09 1.80
C ASP A 37 -6.70 0.53 1.80
N ASN A 38 -7.64 -0.15 2.46
CA ASN A 38 -9.01 0.31 2.57
C ASN A 38 -9.12 1.60 3.42
N MET A 39 -8.24 1.79 4.41
CA MET A 39 -8.24 2.96 5.27
C MET A 39 -7.89 4.25 4.51
N ILE A 40 -6.84 4.22 3.69
CA ILE A 40 -6.41 5.33 2.85
C ILE A 40 -7.45 5.61 1.76
N LEU A 41 -7.97 4.59 1.07
CA LEU A 41 -9.07 4.80 0.11
C LEU A 41 -10.27 5.50 0.77
N THR A 42 -10.66 5.05 1.96
CA THR A 42 -11.74 5.67 2.73
C THR A 42 -11.42 7.12 3.13
N LYS A 43 -10.17 7.42 3.51
CA LYS A 43 -9.72 8.77 3.86
C LYS A 43 -9.72 9.71 2.65
N LEU A 44 -9.13 9.28 1.54
CA LEU A 44 -9.13 10.04 0.29
C LEU A 44 -10.55 10.34 -0.17
N ARG A 45 -11.47 9.36 -0.07
CA ARG A 45 -12.89 9.56 -0.32
C ARG A 45 -13.47 10.65 0.58
N LYS A 46 -13.27 10.56 1.90
CA LYS A 46 -13.82 11.54 2.85
C LYS A 46 -13.27 12.95 2.62
N GLN A 47 -12.14 13.05 1.94
CA GLN A 47 -11.41 14.28 1.65
C GLN A 47 -11.45 14.61 0.16
N ILE A 48 -12.55 14.27 -0.53
CA ILE A 48 -12.67 14.43 -1.98
C ILE A 48 -12.44 15.88 -2.44
N SER A 49 -12.89 16.88 -1.67
CA SER A 49 -12.67 18.30 -1.95
C SER A 49 -11.19 18.70 -1.92
N ASN A 50 -10.40 17.99 -1.09
CA ASN A 50 -8.98 18.19 -0.87
C ASN A 50 -8.13 17.25 -1.75
N LEU A 51 -8.76 16.35 -2.52
CA LEU A 51 -8.07 15.31 -3.29
C LEU A 51 -7.04 15.86 -4.28
N PRO A 52 -7.29 16.95 -5.05
CA PRO A 52 -6.29 17.48 -5.97
C PRO A 52 -4.96 17.85 -5.31
N LEU A 53 -5.00 18.35 -4.08
CA LEU A 53 -3.82 18.68 -3.29
C LEU A 53 -3.21 17.42 -2.65
N LEU A 54 -4.03 16.51 -2.13
CA LEU A 54 -3.58 15.20 -1.63
C LEU A 54 -2.81 14.42 -2.70
N LEU A 55 -3.20 14.53 -3.97
CA LEU A 55 -2.54 13.84 -5.07
C LEU A 55 -1.11 14.32 -5.37
N GLN A 56 -0.72 15.50 -4.87
CA GLN A 56 0.66 16.00 -4.99
C GLN A 56 1.66 15.17 -4.18
N ALA A 57 1.21 14.42 -3.16
CA ALA A 57 2.05 13.47 -2.45
C ALA A 57 2.55 12.32 -3.35
N PHE A 58 1.80 12.02 -4.42
CA PHE A 58 2.05 10.86 -5.28
C PHE A 58 2.70 11.23 -6.62
N HIS A 59 3.50 12.30 -6.67
CA HIS A 59 4.05 12.83 -7.92
C HIS A 59 5.06 11.88 -8.59
N GLN A 60 5.71 10.98 -7.84
CA GLN A 60 6.80 10.12 -8.33
C GLN A 60 6.34 8.95 -9.19
N SER A 61 5.03 8.68 -9.25
CA SER A 61 4.50 7.60 -10.09
C SER A 61 3.16 7.94 -10.70
N PRO A 62 2.92 7.56 -11.97
CA PRO A 62 1.59 7.52 -12.54
C PRO A 62 0.76 6.32 -12.07
N VAL A 63 1.32 5.37 -11.32
CA VAL A 63 0.69 4.07 -11.02
C VAL A 63 0.18 3.98 -9.59
N PHE A 64 -1.10 3.62 -9.47
CA PHE A 64 -1.73 3.19 -8.23
C PHE A 64 -2.12 1.73 -8.31
N LEU A 65 -1.77 0.96 -7.28
CA LEU A 65 -2.09 -0.44 -7.16
C LEU A 65 -3.08 -0.64 -6.01
N ILE A 66 -4.12 -1.42 -6.26
CA ILE A 66 -5.12 -1.76 -5.26
C ILE A 66 -5.26 -3.28 -5.21
N PRO A 67 -4.88 -3.93 -4.10
CA PRO A 67 -5.08 -5.36 -3.99
C PRO A 67 -6.56 -5.74 -4.06
N ASP A 68 -6.84 -6.87 -4.70
CA ASP A 68 -8.19 -7.38 -4.85
C ASP A 68 -8.91 -7.59 -3.50
N VAL A 69 -8.19 -8.05 -2.49
CA VAL A 69 -8.66 -8.21 -1.10
C VAL A 69 -9.13 -6.91 -0.45
N VAL A 70 -8.53 -5.78 -0.83
CA VAL A 70 -8.91 -4.44 -0.33
C VAL A 70 -10.25 -4.04 -0.91
N LEU A 71 -10.45 -4.29 -2.22
CA LEU A 71 -11.76 -4.06 -2.84
C LEU A 71 -12.82 -5.02 -2.27
N GLU A 72 -12.48 -6.30 -2.04
CA GLU A 72 -13.35 -7.27 -1.37
C GLU A 72 -13.79 -6.81 0.02
N GLU A 73 -12.89 -6.25 0.80
CA GLU A 73 -13.23 -5.65 2.09
C GLU A 73 -14.14 -4.44 1.92
N SER A 74 -13.82 -3.54 0.97
CA SER A 74 -14.59 -2.31 0.77
C SER A 74 -16.07 -2.58 0.42
N PHE A 75 -16.36 -3.54 -0.47
CA PHE A 75 -17.74 -3.86 -0.83
C PHE A 75 -18.41 -4.83 0.17
N ARG A 76 -17.68 -5.58 0.99
CA ARG A 76 -18.29 -6.30 2.14
C ARG A 76 -18.87 -5.31 3.14
N ASN A 77 -18.20 -4.17 3.34
CA ASN A 77 -18.65 -3.08 4.20
C ASN A 77 -19.78 -2.24 3.57
N ILE A 78 -19.81 -2.15 2.23
CA ILE A 78 -20.83 -1.40 1.47
C ILE A 78 -21.43 -2.33 0.39
N PRO A 79 -22.37 -3.22 0.75
CA PRO A 79 -22.73 -4.37 -0.09
C PRO A 79 -23.69 -4.07 -1.24
N THR A 80 -24.21 -2.85 -1.36
CA THR A 80 -25.13 -2.50 -2.45
C THR A 80 -24.43 -1.62 -3.49
N LYS A 81 -24.73 -1.87 -4.78
CA LYS A 81 -24.18 -1.12 -5.91
C LYS A 81 -24.42 0.38 -5.78
N GLU A 82 -25.62 0.78 -5.37
CA GLU A 82 -26.02 2.18 -5.25
C GLU A 82 -25.18 2.89 -4.20
N ARG A 83 -25.03 2.29 -3.01
CA ARG A 83 -24.23 2.87 -1.93
C ARG A 83 -22.75 2.89 -2.28
N TYR A 84 -22.25 1.85 -2.94
CA TYR A 84 -20.86 1.81 -3.37
C TYR A 84 -20.58 2.90 -4.40
N ASN A 85 -21.49 3.09 -5.36
CA ASN A 85 -21.44 4.16 -6.34
C ASN A 85 -21.43 5.54 -5.66
N ASP A 86 -22.41 5.82 -4.79
CA ASP A 86 -22.51 7.09 -4.07
C ASP A 86 -21.27 7.36 -3.20
N TYR A 87 -20.60 6.31 -2.74
CA TYR A 87 -19.44 6.43 -1.87
C TYR A 87 -18.14 6.63 -2.64
N TYR A 88 -17.87 5.80 -3.65
CA TYR A 88 -16.54 5.64 -4.25
C TYR A 88 -16.43 6.12 -5.71
N PHE A 89 -17.54 6.31 -6.43
CA PHE A 89 -17.50 6.66 -7.86
C PHE A 89 -16.63 7.90 -8.14
N GLU A 90 -16.90 9.00 -7.43
CA GLU A 90 -16.18 10.25 -7.61
C GLU A 90 -14.69 10.11 -7.28
N LEU A 91 -14.34 9.35 -6.23
CA LEU A 91 -12.95 9.06 -5.90
C LEU A 91 -12.25 8.37 -7.08
N PHE A 92 -12.76 7.24 -7.55
CA PHE A 92 -12.11 6.48 -8.62
C PHE A 92 -12.05 7.27 -9.93
N GLN A 93 -13.08 8.05 -10.23
CA GLN A 93 -13.07 8.96 -11.38
C GLN A 93 -11.92 9.97 -11.28
N GLN A 94 -11.79 10.68 -10.15
CA GLN A 94 -10.73 11.67 -9.98
C GLN A 94 -9.32 11.05 -9.94
N LEU A 95 -9.15 9.88 -9.30
CA LEU A 95 -7.88 9.17 -9.28
C LEU A 95 -7.47 8.76 -10.71
N SER A 96 -8.38 8.16 -11.48
CA SER A 96 -8.13 7.69 -12.85
C SER A 96 -7.86 8.80 -13.85
N ALA A 97 -8.37 10.02 -13.60
CA ALA A 97 -8.07 11.19 -14.41
C ALA A 97 -6.61 11.65 -14.31
N LYS A 98 -5.88 11.22 -13.28
CA LYS A 98 -4.50 11.65 -12.99
C LYS A 98 -3.50 10.50 -13.03
N LYS A 99 -3.94 9.28 -12.75
CA LYS A 99 -3.10 8.11 -12.49
C LYS A 99 -3.72 6.87 -13.15
N GLN A 100 -2.90 5.90 -13.49
CA GLN A 100 -3.33 4.57 -13.91
C GLN A 100 -3.61 3.74 -12.65
N LEU A 101 -4.83 3.25 -12.50
CA LEU A 101 -5.22 2.41 -11.37
C LEU A 101 -5.26 0.96 -11.84
N TYR A 102 -4.51 0.10 -11.16
CA TYR A 102 -4.52 -1.33 -11.41
C TYR A 102 -5.01 -2.09 -10.18
N ILE A 103 -5.83 -3.11 -10.44
CA ILE A 103 -6.10 -4.14 -9.43
C ILE A 103 -4.99 -5.18 -9.47
N ILE A 104 -4.51 -5.62 -8.31
CA ILE A 104 -3.51 -6.69 -8.22
C ILE A 104 -4.05 -7.87 -7.40
N SER A 105 -3.89 -9.07 -7.95
CA SER A 105 -4.28 -10.34 -7.32
C SER A 105 -3.06 -11.27 -7.21
N MET A 106 -3.20 -12.42 -6.53
CA MET A 106 -2.14 -13.44 -6.49
C MET A 106 -1.79 -13.96 -7.89
N GLU A 107 -2.77 -14.04 -8.77
CA GLU A 107 -2.57 -14.44 -10.17
C GLU A 107 -1.78 -13.38 -10.93
N THR A 108 -2.11 -12.10 -10.73
CA THR A 108 -1.39 -10.96 -11.32
C THR A 108 0.08 -10.98 -10.89
N ILE A 109 0.34 -11.16 -9.59
CA ILE A 109 1.72 -11.22 -9.08
C ILE A 109 2.46 -12.42 -9.65
N TYR A 110 1.86 -13.61 -9.68
CA TYR A 110 2.48 -14.78 -10.32
C TYR A 110 2.84 -14.49 -11.78
N GLN A 111 1.95 -13.84 -12.54
CA GLN A 111 2.19 -13.47 -13.94
C GLN A 111 3.33 -12.45 -14.09
N LEU A 112 3.44 -11.48 -13.18
CA LEU A 112 4.54 -10.51 -13.16
C LEU A 112 5.88 -11.20 -12.89
N LEU A 113 5.93 -12.08 -11.88
CA LEU A 113 7.12 -12.88 -11.57
C LEU A 113 7.52 -13.78 -12.74
N ALA A 114 6.54 -14.34 -13.46
CA ALA A 114 6.78 -15.19 -14.63
C ALA A 114 7.43 -14.46 -15.82
N LYS A 115 7.44 -13.12 -15.83
CA LYS A 115 8.18 -12.34 -16.83
C LYS A 115 9.68 -12.25 -16.49
N GLY A 116 10.02 -12.18 -15.20
CA GLY A 116 11.41 -12.12 -14.72
C GLY A 116 12.05 -13.47 -14.44
N MET A 117 11.25 -14.52 -14.22
CA MET A 117 11.73 -15.86 -13.85
C MET A 117 11.41 -16.92 -14.90
N THR A 118 12.43 -17.66 -15.34
CA THR A 118 12.30 -18.63 -16.44
C THR A 118 11.69 -19.98 -16.03
N LYS A 119 11.76 -20.36 -14.75
CA LYS A 119 11.21 -21.63 -14.24
C LYS A 119 10.04 -21.38 -13.29
N LYS A 120 8.91 -22.03 -13.58
CA LYS A 120 7.68 -21.95 -12.75
C LYS A 120 7.93 -22.27 -11.28
N GLN A 121 8.73 -23.29 -10.99
CA GLN A 121 9.01 -23.68 -9.61
C GLN A 121 9.71 -22.56 -8.83
N TYR A 122 10.62 -21.81 -9.45
CA TYR A 122 11.30 -20.70 -8.79
C TYR A 122 10.34 -19.57 -8.41
N ILE A 123 9.27 -19.37 -9.17
CA ILE A 123 8.22 -18.40 -8.84
C ILE A 123 7.50 -18.83 -7.56
N PHE A 124 7.07 -20.09 -7.49
CA PHE A 124 6.40 -20.63 -6.30
C PHE A 124 7.32 -20.65 -5.09
N ASP A 125 8.58 -21.03 -5.26
CA ASP A 125 9.58 -21.00 -4.20
C ASP A 125 9.77 -19.58 -3.68
N ALA A 126 9.94 -18.59 -4.56
CA ALA A 126 10.07 -17.17 -4.17
C ALA A 126 8.84 -16.68 -3.40
N MET A 127 7.62 -16.94 -3.90
CA MET A 127 6.38 -16.58 -3.23
C MET A 127 6.30 -17.22 -1.83
N LYS A 128 6.56 -18.53 -1.71
CA LYS A 128 6.47 -19.26 -0.44
C LYS A 128 7.53 -18.77 0.56
N GLN A 129 8.78 -18.66 0.14
CA GLN A 129 9.88 -18.24 1.01
C GLN A 129 9.70 -16.80 1.47
N LEU A 130 9.28 -15.88 0.59
CA LEU A 130 9.03 -14.49 0.99
C LEU A 130 7.86 -14.40 1.96
N ALA A 131 6.83 -15.23 1.80
CA ALA A 131 5.72 -15.27 2.75
C ALA A 131 6.16 -15.80 4.13
N LEU A 132 7.02 -16.82 4.18
CA LEU A 132 7.58 -17.33 5.44
C LEU A 132 8.37 -16.23 6.18
N GLU A 133 9.16 -15.45 5.46
CA GLU A 133 9.93 -14.35 6.04
C GLU A 133 9.06 -13.14 6.43
N ALA A 134 8.11 -12.76 5.57
CA ALA A 134 7.19 -11.65 5.81
C ALA A 134 6.30 -11.89 7.04
N PHE A 135 5.88 -13.14 7.25
CA PHE A 135 4.96 -13.52 8.31
C PHE A 135 5.61 -14.31 9.44
N ARG A 136 6.95 -14.23 9.59
CA ARG A 136 7.76 -15.03 10.53
C ARG A 136 7.37 -14.96 12.01
N VAL A 137 6.57 -13.97 12.41
CA VAL A 137 6.06 -13.81 13.78
C VAL A 137 4.63 -14.35 13.95
N ASN A 138 3.94 -14.72 12.88
CA ASN A 138 2.60 -15.28 12.89
C ASN A 138 2.66 -16.80 12.75
N ARG A 139 2.68 -17.50 13.89
CA ARG A 139 2.84 -18.96 13.96
C ARG A 139 1.79 -19.73 13.16
N ASP A 140 0.53 -19.26 13.17
CA ASP A 140 -0.54 -19.96 12.47
C ASP A 140 -0.35 -19.90 10.95
N ILE A 141 0.03 -18.73 10.43
CA ILE A 141 0.34 -18.57 9.01
C ILE A 141 1.56 -19.43 8.64
N ILE A 142 2.65 -19.37 9.41
CA ILE A 142 3.87 -20.14 9.15
C ILE A 142 3.59 -21.63 9.13
N ASN A 143 2.93 -22.17 10.17
CA ASN A 143 2.63 -23.60 10.26
C ASN A 143 1.83 -24.09 9.05
N ASN A 144 0.92 -23.26 8.52
CA ASN A 144 0.15 -23.58 7.33
C ASN A 144 0.97 -23.43 6.04
N LEU A 145 1.82 -22.40 5.94
CA LEU A 145 2.72 -22.17 4.80
C LEU A 145 3.74 -23.30 4.66
N GLU A 146 4.37 -23.75 5.75
CA GLU A 146 5.34 -24.85 5.75
C GLU A 146 4.73 -26.12 5.17
N ARG A 147 3.49 -26.45 5.57
CA ARG A 147 2.71 -27.61 5.10
C ARG A 147 2.07 -27.41 3.72
N CYS A 148 2.08 -26.20 3.18
CA CYS A 148 1.50 -25.92 1.87
C CYS A 148 2.52 -26.25 0.78
N GLU A 149 2.25 -27.29 0.00
CA GLU A 149 2.98 -27.52 -1.25
C GLU A 149 2.47 -26.53 -2.30
N LEU A 150 3.39 -25.77 -2.88
CA LEU A 150 3.11 -24.79 -3.93
C LEU A 150 3.89 -25.22 -5.17
N SER A 151 3.20 -25.90 -6.08
CA SER A 151 3.82 -26.55 -7.25
C SER A 151 3.15 -26.18 -8.57
N SER A 152 1.94 -25.63 -8.49
CA SER A 152 1.09 -25.35 -9.64
C SER A 152 0.28 -24.07 -9.45
N PHE A 153 -0.20 -23.51 -10.57
CA PHE A 153 -1.04 -22.31 -10.55
C PHE A 153 -2.34 -22.53 -9.77
N SER A 154 -2.88 -23.76 -9.78
CA SER A 154 -4.06 -24.14 -9.00
C SER A 154 -3.87 -24.09 -7.49
N ASP A 155 -2.63 -23.98 -6.99
CA ASP A 155 -2.34 -23.88 -5.56
C ASP A 155 -2.44 -22.42 -5.05
N LEU A 156 -2.44 -21.42 -5.94
CA LEU A 156 -2.50 -20.00 -5.58
C LEU A 156 -3.73 -19.62 -4.71
N PRO A 157 -4.95 -20.14 -4.96
CA PRO A 157 -6.09 -19.87 -4.08
C PRO A 157 -5.88 -20.38 -2.65
N LYS A 158 -5.26 -21.56 -2.47
CA LYS A 158 -4.94 -22.11 -1.16
C LYS A 158 -3.89 -21.26 -0.45
N PHE A 159 -2.84 -20.86 -1.17
CA PHE A 159 -1.80 -19.98 -0.66
C PHE A 159 -2.37 -18.62 -0.21
N ARG A 160 -3.25 -18.03 -1.03
CA ARG A 160 -4.01 -16.82 -0.70
C ARG A 160 -4.78 -16.98 0.61
N GLN A 161 -5.52 -18.07 0.78
CA GLN A 161 -6.30 -18.33 2.00
C GLN A 161 -5.43 -18.41 3.25
N ILE A 162 -4.24 -19.00 3.15
CA ILE A 162 -3.29 -19.07 4.27
C ILE A 162 -2.82 -17.67 4.67
N ILE A 163 -2.51 -16.80 3.71
CA ILE A 163 -2.09 -15.43 4.01
C ILE A 163 -3.23 -14.61 4.62
N LEU A 164 -4.46 -14.80 4.13
CA LEU A 164 -5.64 -14.10 4.62
C LEU A 164 -6.18 -14.61 5.96
N HIS A 165 -5.55 -15.63 6.56
CA HIS A 165 -5.98 -16.31 7.76
C HIS A 165 -6.55 -15.37 8.84
N ASN A 166 -7.68 -15.77 9.46
CA ASN A 166 -8.44 -15.04 10.49
C ASN A 166 -9.02 -13.67 10.12
N GLY A 167 -8.94 -13.20 8.86
CA GLY A 167 -9.66 -12.03 8.34
C GLY A 167 -9.24 -10.67 8.90
N ASN A 168 -8.85 -10.59 10.18
CA ASN A 168 -8.29 -9.41 10.82
C ASN A 168 -6.98 -9.04 10.12
N ASN A 169 -6.84 -7.79 9.70
CA ASN A 169 -5.67 -7.24 9.01
C ASN A 169 -5.29 -7.99 7.71
N ALA A 170 -6.26 -8.63 7.06
CA ALA A 170 -5.98 -9.48 5.90
C ALA A 170 -5.54 -8.67 4.68
N GLY A 171 -6.13 -7.48 4.47
CA GLY A 171 -5.73 -6.55 3.41
C GLY A 171 -4.29 -6.07 3.60
N GLU A 172 -3.93 -5.70 4.83
CA GLU A 172 -2.62 -5.18 5.22
C GLU A 172 -1.53 -6.24 5.02
N ARG A 173 -1.77 -7.48 5.43
CA ARG A 173 -0.85 -8.61 5.16
C ARG A 173 -0.60 -8.78 3.67
N PHE A 174 -1.66 -8.67 2.87
CA PHE A 174 -1.57 -8.83 1.43
C PHE A 174 -0.76 -7.72 0.77
N ILE A 175 -1.00 -6.46 1.16
CA ILE A 175 -0.24 -5.31 0.68
C ILE A 175 1.24 -5.46 1.01
N CYS A 176 1.56 -5.78 2.28
CA CYS A 176 2.95 -5.94 2.71
C CYS A 176 3.65 -7.04 1.90
N PHE A 177 3.00 -8.18 1.72
CA PHE A 177 3.56 -9.29 0.96
C PHE A 177 3.74 -8.96 -0.52
N PHE A 178 2.78 -8.29 -1.15
CA PHE A 178 2.88 -7.90 -2.56
C PHE A 178 3.97 -6.88 -2.81
N ALA A 179 4.14 -5.90 -1.92
CA ALA A 179 5.24 -4.97 -2.00
C ALA A 179 6.60 -5.70 -1.93
N LEU A 180 6.77 -6.67 -1.03
CA LEU A 180 8.00 -7.48 -0.98
C LEU A 180 8.23 -8.27 -2.27
N LEU A 181 7.19 -8.87 -2.85
CA LEU A 181 7.32 -9.62 -4.11
C LEU A 181 7.70 -8.73 -5.30
N LEU A 182 7.19 -7.50 -5.34
CA LEU A 182 7.55 -6.55 -6.38
C LEU A 182 8.98 -6.03 -6.21
N VAL A 183 9.38 -5.69 -4.98
CA VAL A 183 10.77 -5.31 -4.66
C VAL A 183 11.74 -6.44 -5.00
N HIS A 184 11.36 -7.70 -4.74
CA HIS A 184 12.16 -8.88 -5.13
C HIS A 184 12.38 -9.00 -6.65
N GLN A 185 11.50 -8.41 -7.47
CA GLN A 185 11.69 -8.33 -8.93
C GLN A 185 12.33 -7.03 -9.39
N TYR A 186 12.91 -6.26 -8.47
CA TYR A 186 13.50 -4.96 -8.75
C TYR A 186 12.48 -3.97 -9.31
N TYR A 187 11.19 -4.08 -8.97
CA TYR A 187 10.23 -3.00 -9.21
C TYR A 187 10.20 -2.09 -8.00
N GLY A 188 10.40 -0.78 -8.18
CA GLY A 188 10.36 0.12 -7.04
C GLY A 188 10.91 1.51 -7.29
N PRO A 189 10.79 2.40 -6.29
CA PRO A 189 10.41 2.09 -4.90
C PRO A 189 8.91 1.81 -4.65
N ALA A 190 8.61 0.87 -3.76
CA ALA A 190 7.27 0.45 -3.38
C ALA A 190 6.74 1.27 -2.19
N TYR A 191 5.72 2.09 -2.42
CA TYR A 191 5.07 2.86 -1.35
C TYR A 191 3.81 2.15 -0.86
N ILE A 192 3.74 1.89 0.44
CA ILE A 192 2.59 1.29 1.11
C ILE A 192 1.85 2.37 1.86
N CYS A 193 0.70 2.74 1.32
CA CYS A 193 -0.15 3.77 1.88
C CYS A 193 -1.12 3.14 2.89
N SER A 194 -0.86 3.36 4.18
CA SER A 194 -1.67 2.82 5.29
C SER A 194 -1.49 3.62 6.57
N ASP A 195 -2.54 3.71 7.39
CA ASP A 195 -2.46 4.20 8.77
C ASP A 195 -2.43 3.06 9.80
N ASP A 196 -2.46 1.80 9.35
CA ASP A 196 -2.58 0.65 10.25
C ASP A 196 -1.25 0.30 10.93
N GLY A 197 -1.16 0.67 12.21
CA GLY A 197 0.01 0.37 13.03
C GLY A 197 0.23 -1.12 13.31
N LYS A 198 -0.84 -1.93 13.40
CA LYS A 198 -0.76 -3.34 13.80
C LYS A 198 -0.51 -4.26 12.60
N GLY A 199 -1.23 -4.06 11.51
CA GLY A 199 -1.18 -4.85 10.29
C GLY A 199 0.02 -4.50 9.40
N VAL A 200 0.41 -3.22 9.34
CA VAL A 200 1.49 -2.76 8.44
C VAL A 200 2.74 -2.41 9.22
N TYR A 201 2.71 -1.42 10.12
CA TYR A 201 3.94 -0.96 10.78
C TYR A 201 4.58 -2.02 11.67
N THR A 202 3.79 -2.74 12.47
CA THR A 202 4.31 -3.83 13.31
C THR A 202 4.90 -4.95 12.47
N MET A 203 4.38 -5.21 11.27
CA MET A 203 4.97 -6.18 10.35
C MET A 203 6.31 -5.68 9.83
N TYR A 204 6.35 -4.45 9.33
CA TYR A 204 7.56 -3.80 8.83
C TYR A 204 8.67 -3.74 9.89
N SER A 205 8.34 -3.45 11.14
CA SER A 205 9.34 -3.42 12.22
C SER A 205 9.97 -4.78 12.49
N THR A 206 9.29 -5.88 12.13
CA THR A 206 9.91 -7.22 12.17
C THR A 206 10.99 -7.42 11.11
N PHE A 207 11.07 -6.57 10.08
CA PHE A 207 12.06 -6.72 9.00
C PHE A 207 13.43 -6.16 9.36
N VAL A 208 13.53 -5.26 10.35
CA VAL A 208 14.76 -4.50 10.70
C VAL A 208 16.01 -5.38 10.83
N ASN A 209 15.87 -6.59 11.37
CA ASN A 209 16.97 -7.54 11.54
C ASN A 209 16.70 -8.87 10.81
N ASN A 210 16.02 -8.82 9.66
CA ASN A 210 15.74 -10.02 8.87
C ASN A 210 16.74 -10.16 7.72
N GLU A 211 17.97 -10.59 8.02
CA GLU A 211 19.01 -10.84 7.01
C GLU A 211 18.59 -11.87 5.95
N SER A 212 17.75 -12.84 6.32
CA SER A 212 17.21 -13.82 5.39
C SER A 212 16.36 -13.13 4.32
N LEU A 213 15.44 -12.27 4.76
CA LEU A 213 14.64 -11.43 3.86
C LEU A 213 15.52 -10.52 3.00
N PHE A 214 16.54 -9.86 3.57
CA PHE A 214 17.42 -8.96 2.82
C PHE A 214 18.14 -9.68 1.68
N ARG A 215 18.72 -10.86 1.97
CA ARG A 215 19.33 -11.73 0.95
C ARG A 215 18.34 -12.12 -0.15
N MET A 216 17.10 -12.41 0.21
CA MET A 216 16.07 -12.75 -0.78
C MET A 216 15.69 -11.57 -1.68
N LEU A 217 15.63 -10.36 -1.11
CA LEU A 217 15.32 -9.15 -1.86
C LEU A 217 16.52 -8.60 -2.65
N GLY A 218 17.73 -9.13 -2.42
CA GLY A 218 18.95 -8.62 -3.04
C GLY A 218 19.38 -7.25 -2.52
N VAL A 219 19.08 -6.95 -1.25
CA VAL A 219 19.51 -5.72 -0.56
C VAL A 219 20.52 -6.05 0.53
N ASP A 220 21.49 -5.16 0.76
CA ASP A 220 22.59 -5.43 1.69
C ASP A 220 22.17 -5.27 3.16
N ASP A 221 21.29 -4.30 3.44
CA ASP A 221 20.87 -3.98 4.79
C ASP A 221 19.47 -3.36 4.85
N PHE A 222 19.04 -3.03 6.07
CA PHE A 222 17.77 -2.36 6.32
C PHE A 222 17.71 -0.94 5.74
N LEU A 223 18.84 -0.24 5.62
CA LEU A 223 18.88 1.11 5.06
C LEU A 223 18.55 1.09 3.56
N MET A 224 19.02 0.09 2.83
CA MET A 224 18.62 -0.14 1.45
C MET A 224 17.17 -0.62 1.36
N LEU A 225 16.70 -1.48 2.28
CA LEU A 225 15.30 -1.91 2.28
C LEU A 225 14.34 -0.72 2.43
N LYS A 226 14.60 0.20 3.36
CA LYS A 226 13.71 1.36 3.59
C LYS A 226 13.65 2.33 2.41
N GLU A 227 14.60 2.26 1.46
CA GLU A 227 14.57 3.05 0.22
C GLU A 227 13.67 2.39 -0.84
N GLN A 228 13.49 1.07 -0.77
CA GLN A 228 12.69 0.30 -1.73
C GLN A 228 11.30 -0.07 -1.20
N TYR A 229 11.14 -0.18 0.11
CA TYR A 229 9.89 -0.53 0.79
C TYR A 229 9.55 0.59 1.77
N ILE A 230 8.71 1.53 1.33
CA ILE A 230 8.45 2.78 2.03
C ILE A 230 7.03 2.75 2.60
N LEU A 231 6.89 2.91 3.91
CA LEU A 231 5.59 3.13 4.53
C LEU A 231 5.19 4.59 4.42
N LEU A 232 3.94 4.84 4.07
CA LEU A 232 3.43 6.19 3.83
C LEU A 232 2.07 6.34 4.50
N SER A 233 2.07 6.89 5.71
CA SER A 233 0.83 7.15 6.43
C SER A 233 0.10 8.39 5.92
N TYR A 234 -1.14 8.60 6.34
CA TYR A 234 -1.90 9.78 5.97
C TYR A 234 -1.21 11.08 6.40
N ASP A 235 -0.54 11.08 7.55
CA ASP A 235 0.30 12.19 8.00
C ASP A 235 1.48 12.42 7.03
N CYS A 236 2.12 11.36 6.52
CA CYS A 236 3.12 11.47 5.46
C CYS A 236 2.52 12.04 4.16
N ILE A 237 1.32 11.58 3.74
CA ILE A 237 0.61 12.10 2.56
C ILE A 237 0.45 13.61 2.70
N LEU A 238 -0.09 14.09 3.82
CA LEU A 238 -0.32 15.52 4.05
C LEU A 238 0.99 16.31 3.99
N GLN A 239 2.03 15.83 4.67
CA GLN A 239 3.34 16.48 4.63
C GLN A 239 3.89 16.56 3.21
N LEU A 240 3.85 15.46 2.45
CA LEU A 240 4.35 15.41 1.08
C LEU A 240 3.51 16.28 0.14
N SER A 241 2.19 16.28 0.28
CA SER A 241 1.31 17.18 -0.47
C SER A 241 1.66 18.64 -0.28
N ILE A 242 1.94 19.05 0.96
CA ILE A 242 2.37 20.42 1.26
C ILE A 242 3.77 20.67 0.70
N LYS A 243 4.75 19.78 0.94
CA LYS A 243 6.13 19.96 0.46
C LYS A 243 6.23 20.02 -1.07
N ASN A 244 5.35 19.33 -1.78
CA ASN A 244 5.32 19.28 -3.24
C ASN A 244 4.44 20.39 -3.85
N THR A 245 3.93 21.32 -3.04
CA THR A 245 3.08 22.43 -3.47
C THR A 245 3.57 23.74 -2.87
N GLU A 246 3.58 24.82 -3.63
CA GLU A 246 3.92 26.16 -3.11
C GLU A 246 2.71 26.80 -2.41
N LEU A 247 2.37 26.32 -1.21
CA LEU A 247 1.28 26.86 -0.39
C LEU A 247 1.77 27.97 0.55
N SER A 248 0.94 28.99 0.76
CA SER A 248 1.15 29.97 1.83
C SER A 248 0.92 29.36 3.22
N SER A 249 1.41 30.01 4.28
CA SER A 249 1.20 29.56 5.67
C SER A 249 -0.28 29.41 6.03
N GLU A 250 -1.13 30.32 5.53
CA GLU A 250 -2.57 30.29 5.74
C GLU A 250 -3.22 29.10 5.02
N GLU A 251 -2.78 28.82 3.79
CA GLU A 251 -3.25 27.68 3.00
C GLU A 251 -2.83 26.36 3.63
N ILE A 252 -1.59 26.25 4.12
CA ILE A 252 -1.10 25.07 4.85
C ILE A 252 -1.98 24.82 6.07
N TYR A 253 -2.23 25.85 6.89
CA TYR A 253 -3.05 25.71 8.08
C TYR A 253 -4.49 25.29 7.74
N ALA A 254 -5.12 25.94 6.76
CA ALA A 254 -6.48 25.62 6.32
C ALA A 254 -6.59 24.19 5.76
N PHE A 255 -5.60 23.76 4.99
CA PHE A 255 -5.53 22.41 4.45
C PHE A 255 -5.40 21.35 5.56
N VAL A 256 -4.45 21.51 6.47
CA VAL A 256 -4.27 20.58 7.59
C VAL A 256 -5.54 20.49 8.45
N GLN A 257 -6.19 21.62 8.74
CA GLN A 257 -7.43 21.64 9.54
C GLN A 257 -8.60 20.95 8.84
N SER A 258 -8.76 21.14 7.52
CA SER A 258 -9.85 20.54 6.76
C SER A 258 -9.60 19.09 6.33
N SER A 259 -8.34 18.62 6.39
CA SER A 259 -7.90 17.29 5.91
C SER A 259 -8.50 16.08 6.63
N GLY A 260 -9.25 16.26 7.72
CA GLY A 260 -9.78 15.15 8.51
C GLY A 260 -8.71 14.27 9.15
N ARG A 261 -7.50 14.83 9.33
CA ARG A 261 -6.40 14.24 10.11
C ARG A 261 -6.86 13.89 11.53
N ASN A 262 -6.47 12.72 12.04
CA ASN A 262 -6.79 12.30 13.39
C ASN A 262 -5.69 12.74 14.37
N GLU A 263 -5.89 13.86 15.08
CA GLU A 263 -4.92 14.39 16.05
C GLU A 263 -4.65 13.47 17.26
N SER A 264 -5.54 12.51 17.54
CA SER A 264 -5.37 11.55 18.65
C SER A 264 -4.54 10.32 18.28
N ARG A 265 -4.18 10.17 16.99
CA ARG A 265 -3.27 9.11 16.57
C ARG A 265 -1.84 9.51 16.93
N LYS A 266 -1.10 8.59 17.56
CA LYS A 266 0.35 8.74 17.73
C LYS A 266 1.03 8.56 16.38
N VAL A 267 1.94 9.47 16.07
CA VAL A 267 2.71 9.50 14.83
C VAL A 267 4.17 9.34 15.19
N ILE A 268 4.94 8.65 14.35
CA ILE A 268 6.38 8.50 14.46
C ILE A 268 7.02 9.56 13.57
N TYR A 269 7.80 10.45 14.16
CA TYR A 269 8.38 11.58 13.44
C TYR A 269 9.71 12.03 14.03
N SER A 270 10.49 12.76 13.24
CA SER A 270 11.63 13.54 13.68
C SER A 270 11.24 15.02 13.75
N LEU A 271 11.61 15.71 14.83
CA LEU A 271 11.52 17.16 14.96
C LEU A 271 12.91 17.70 15.30
N ASP A 272 13.47 18.52 14.41
CA ASP A 272 14.85 19.02 14.51
C ASP A 272 15.89 17.92 14.78
N GLY A 273 15.71 16.76 14.15
CA GLY A 273 16.60 15.59 14.28
C GLY A 273 16.33 14.70 15.50
N GLN A 274 15.39 15.06 16.38
CA GLN A 274 15.01 14.24 17.53
C GLN A 274 13.78 13.40 17.21
N SER A 275 13.83 12.09 17.48
CA SER A 275 12.72 11.17 17.20
C SER A 275 11.67 11.15 18.31
N PHE A 276 10.40 11.16 17.91
CA PHE A 276 9.23 11.12 18.79
C PHE A 276 8.21 10.09 18.31
N HIS A 277 7.40 9.58 19.25
CA HIS A 277 6.22 8.76 18.98
C HIS A 277 5.04 9.25 19.85
N THR A 278 4.36 10.29 19.37
CA THR A 278 3.31 10.98 20.13
C THR A 278 2.27 11.62 19.21
N GLU A 279 1.16 12.05 19.80
CA GLU A 279 0.13 12.84 19.14
C GLU A 279 0.66 14.23 18.76
N ILE A 280 0.23 14.75 17.62
CA ILE A 280 0.57 16.09 17.14
C ILE A 280 -0.74 16.84 16.87
N LYS A 281 -0.86 18.07 17.39
CA LYS A 281 -1.98 18.95 17.05
C LYS A 281 -1.81 19.56 15.67
N ASN A 282 -2.90 19.77 14.94
CA ASN A 282 -2.92 20.31 13.59
C ASN A 282 -2.17 21.65 13.49
N ALA A 283 -2.31 22.52 14.49
CA ALA A 283 -1.59 23.79 14.55
C ALA A 283 -0.06 23.60 14.60
N ASN A 284 0.41 22.65 15.41
CA ASN A 284 1.84 22.34 15.50
C ASN A 284 2.33 21.65 14.23
N PHE A 285 1.54 20.71 13.68
CA PHE A 285 1.87 19.99 12.46
C PHE A 285 2.05 20.96 11.27
N ALA A 286 1.08 21.85 11.04
CA ALA A 286 1.14 22.87 10.01
C ALA A 286 2.38 23.78 10.17
N LYS A 287 2.57 24.32 11.38
CA LYS A 287 3.70 25.20 11.70
C LYS A 287 5.05 24.51 11.48
N TRP A 288 5.21 23.27 11.95
CA TRP A 288 6.48 22.56 11.83
C TRP A 288 6.79 22.13 10.40
N ILE A 289 5.77 21.87 9.57
CA ILE A 289 5.96 21.62 8.13
C ILE A 289 6.42 22.90 7.44
N GLU A 290 5.75 24.02 7.69
CA GLU A 290 6.11 25.34 7.17
C GLU A 290 7.56 25.70 7.53
N GLU A 291 7.97 25.49 8.78
CA GLU A 291 9.33 25.75 9.25
C GLU A 291 10.37 24.72 8.76
N GLY A 292 9.94 23.64 8.08
CA GLY A 292 10.83 22.58 7.60
C GLY A 292 11.47 21.72 8.69
N LYS A 293 10.90 21.72 9.90
CA LYS A 293 11.49 21.09 11.10
C LYS A 293 11.06 19.66 11.34
N ILE A 294 9.95 19.25 10.72
CA ILE A 294 9.35 17.92 10.94
C ILE A 294 9.52 17.00 9.74
N GLU A 295 9.82 15.74 10.02
CA GLU A 295 9.79 14.64 9.07
C GLU A 295 8.93 13.51 9.65
N ILE A 296 7.87 13.13 8.94
CA ILE A 296 6.99 12.03 9.38
C ILE A 296 7.50 10.72 8.78
N PHE A 297 7.58 9.68 9.62
CA PHE A 297 7.95 8.34 9.20
C PHE A 297 6.73 7.41 9.04
N PHE A 298 5.79 7.42 10.00
CA PHE A 298 4.53 6.65 9.93
C PHE A 298 3.49 7.12 10.95
#